data_AF-J2GMI0-F1
#
_entry.id   AF-J2GMI0-F1
#
_cell.length_a   1.000
_cell.length_b   1.000
_cell.length_c   1.000
_cell.angle_alpha   90.00
_cell.angle_beta   90.00
_cell.angle_gamma   90.00
#
_symmetry.space_group_name_H-M   'P 1'
#
loop_
_entity.id
_entity.type
_entity.pdbx_description
1 polymer ?
#
loop_
_entity_poly.entity_id
_entity_poly.type
_entity_poly.pdbx_seq_one_letter_code
_entity_poly.pdbx_strand_id
1 'polypeptide(L)'
;MSDAFQMGPFLLKMSMLAVIVSLSLGFVAISAQLKNNREMKSAVIELLSNALLLAFLVWKFSYVLFYFSKAVENPSSILYFSGGENGAMLAVVAVVVYLTKTVRKKAIPVHFVALGMATGFLAATGAYQLLTVVLEQSSMWYHVQQVAICAFFLWWLHRAKEGLIHLAAWLAPVMWFAISQVYVYFFVPNREAVFAGLSGDQLMYYAFALLLLFLSRRVKPLGGTTDEEAS
;
A
#
# COMPACT_ATOMS: atom_id res chain seq x y z
N MET A 1 12.19 22.26 -11.44
CA MET A 1 12.37 23.23 -10.34
C MET A 1 12.99 22.48 -9.18
N SER A 2 14.01 23.04 -8.53
CA SER A 2 14.97 22.40 -7.61
C SER A 2 14.53 21.06 -6.98
N ASP A 3 15.26 19.97 -7.31
CA ASP A 3 15.06 18.61 -6.77
C ASP A 3 15.12 18.52 -5.24
N ALA A 4 15.61 19.57 -4.58
CA ALA A 4 15.62 19.71 -3.14
C ALA A 4 15.50 21.17 -2.68
N PHE A 5 14.78 21.37 -1.59
CA PHE A 5 14.80 22.60 -0.82
C PHE A 5 15.96 22.54 0.16
N GLN A 6 16.95 23.42 0.01
CA GLN A 6 18.10 23.49 0.90
C GLN A 6 17.87 24.56 1.97
N MET A 7 17.74 24.15 3.23
CA MET A 7 17.67 25.04 4.38
C MET A 7 18.95 24.89 5.20
N GLY A 8 19.97 25.70 4.86
CA GLY A 8 21.31 25.58 5.45
C GLY A 8 22.01 24.26 5.05
N PRO A 9 22.59 23.49 6.00
CA PRO A 9 23.20 22.20 5.69
C PRO A 9 22.17 21.09 5.41
N PHE A 10 20.87 21.35 5.63
CA PHE A 10 19.81 20.37 5.46
C PHE A 10 19.23 20.43 4.05
N LEU A 11 19.44 19.37 3.26
CA LEU A 11 18.93 19.23 1.90
C LEU A 11 17.70 18.33 1.91
N LEU A 12 16.51 18.93 1.79
CA LEU A 12 15.25 18.23 1.85
C LEU A 12 14.74 17.99 0.43
N LYS A 13 14.83 16.75 -0.05
CA LYS A 13 14.35 16.36 -1.38
C LYS A 13 12.83 16.51 -1.47
N MET A 14 12.33 17.10 -2.54
CA MET A 14 10.88 17.30 -2.74
C MET A 14 10.11 15.98 -2.74
N SER A 15 10.75 14.89 -3.21
CA SER A 15 10.21 13.54 -3.16
C SER A 15 9.95 13.04 -1.73
N MET A 16 10.75 13.44 -0.73
CA MET A 16 10.50 13.08 0.68
C MET A 16 9.30 13.81 1.25
N LEU A 17 9.12 15.10 0.91
CA LEU A 17 7.89 15.82 1.27
C LEU A 17 6.68 15.17 0.62
N ALA A 18 6.78 14.81 -0.66
CA ALA A 18 5.69 14.14 -1.36
C ALA A 18 5.28 12.85 -0.65
N VAL A 19 6.24 12.03 -0.20
CA VAL A 19 5.95 10.82 0.59
C VAL A 19 5.26 11.15 1.92
N ILE A 20 5.76 12.14 2.69
CA ILE A 20 5.16 12.52 3.98
C ILE A 20 3.72 13.03 3.81
N VAL A 21 3.50 13.91 2.83
CA VAL A 21 2.16 14.45 2.53
C VAL A 21 1.23 13.34 2.08
N SER A 22 1.71 12.44 1.23
CA SER A 22 0.92 11.31 0.73
C SER A 22 0.53 10.33 1.82
N LEU A 23 1.46 9.95 2.70
CA LEU A 23 1.18 9.12 3.86
C LEU A 23 0.15 9.79 4.79
N SER A 24 0.30 11.09 5.04
CA SER A 24 -0.64 11.86 5.85
C SER A 24 -2.05 11.86 5.23
N LEU A 25 -2.16 12.08 3.93
CA LEU A 25 -3.43 11.98 3.20
C LEU A 25 -4.02 10.57 3.24
N GLY A 26 -3.19 9.53 3.24
CA GLY A 26 -3.59 8.14 3.50
C GLY A 26 -4.32 7.99 4.84
N PHE A 27 -3.76 8.50 5.94
CA PHE A 27 -4.40 8.47 7.26
C PHE A 27 -5.67 9.32 7.34
N VAL A 28 -5.69 10.47 6.67
CA VAL A 28 -6.89 11.30 6.55
C VAL A 28 -8.00 10.54 5.82
N ALA A 29 -7.67 9.84 4.73
CA ALA A 29 -8.63 9.03 3.98
C ALA A 29 -9.19 7.86 4.83
N ILE A 30 -8.34 7.15 5.58
CA ILE A 30 -8.79 6.12 6.54
C ILE A 30 -9.75 6.73 7.57
N SER A 31 -9.37 7.89 8.12
CA SER A 31 -10.16 8.60 9.12
C SER A 31 -11.53 9.04 8.61
N ALA A 32 -11.62 9.44 7.34
CA ALA A 32 -12.85 9.82 6.67
C ALA A 32 -13.71 8.60 6.32
N GLN A 33 -13.08 7.50 5.87
CA GLN A 33 -13.74 6.26 5.50
C GLN A 33 -14.44 5.60 6.69
N LEU A 34 -13.79 5.59 7.85
CA LEU A 34 -14.29 4.96 9.08
C LEU A 34 -15.04 5.94 9.98
N LYS A 35 -15.42 7.14 9.50
CA LYS A 35 -16.02 8.20 10.34
C LYS A 35 -17.28 7.77 11.09
N ASN A 36 -18.06 6.84 10.53
CA ASN A 36 -19.30 6.35 11.15
C ASN A 36 -19.05 5.35 12.29
N ASN A 37 -17.85 4.77 12.38
CA ASN A 37 -17.48 3.78 13.41
C ASN A 37 -16.29 4.31 14.21
N ARG A 38 -16.54 5.23 15.15
CA ARG A 38 -15.49 5.95 15.89
C ARG A 38 -14.53 5.03 16.63
N GLU A 39 -15.03 3.97 17.25
CA GLU A 39 -14.22 2.98 17.95
C GLU A 39 -13.28 2.24 16.98
N MET A 40 -13.83 1.69 15.89
CA MET A 40 -13.04 1.00 14.87
C MET A 40 -12.04 1.93 14.18
N LYS A 41 -12.43 3.18 13.91
CA LYS A 41 -11.52 4.22 13.40
C LYS A 41 -10.32 4.39 14.33
N SER A 42 -10.55 4.58 15.62
CA SER A 42 -9.47 4.76 16.59
C SER A 42 -8.57 3.53 16.65
N ALA A 43 -9.16 2.33 16.71
CA ALA A 43 -8.41 1.08 16.77
C ALA A 43 -7.55 0.84 15.51
N VAL A 44 -8.10 1.09 14.32
CA VAL A 44 -7.38 0.93 13.04
C VAL A 44 -6.28 1.98 12.89
N ILE A 45 -6.55 3.24 13.21
CA ILE A 45 -5.52 4.30 13.14
C ILE A 45 -4.38 4.02 14.12
N GLU A 46 -4.69 3.66 15.36
CA GLU A 46 -3.67 3.32 16.35
C GLU A 46 -2.82 2.12 15.89
N LEU A 47 -3.47 1.06 15.40
CA LEU A 47 -2.81 -0.13 14.87
C LEU A 47 -1.85 0.22 13.71
N LEU A 48 -2.33 0.98 12.71
CA LEU A 48 -1.55 1.31 11.52
C LEU A 48 -0.44 2.33 11.80
N SER A 49 -0.69 3.31 12.66
CA SER A 49 0.33 4.27 13.12
C SER A 49 1.46 3.55 13.86
N ASN A 50 1.12 2.63 14.77
CA ASN A 50 2.12 1.83 15.47
C ASN A 50 2.87 0.89 14.52
N ALA A 51 2.19 0.31 13.53
CA ALA A 51 2.83 -0.51 12.50
C ALA A 51 3.81 0.30 11.66
N LEU A 52 3.47 1.52 11.26
CA LEU A 52 4.38 2.41 10.53
C LEU A 52 5.58 2.85 11.36
N LEU A 53 5.36 3.19 12.64
CA LEU A 53 6.46 3.53 13.54
C LEU A 53 7.39 2.33 13.73
N LEU A 54 6.83 1.13 13.92
CA LEU A 54 7.60 -0.11 13.99
C LEU A 54 8.38 -0.36 12.69
N ALA A 55 7.75 -0.20 11.53
CA ALA A 55 8.41 -0.34 10.23
C ALA A 55 9.61 0.59 10.11
N PHE A 56 9.43 1.87 10.46
CA PHE A 56 10.47 2.88 10.42
C PHE A 56 11.61 2.55 11.38
N LEU A 57 11.31 2.16 12.62
CA LEU A 57 12.33 1.79 13.60
C LEU A 57 13.10 0.55 13.16
N VAL A 58 12.41 -0.52 12.75
CA VAL A 58 13.08 -1.75 12.30
C VAL A 58 13.93 -1.48 11.06
N TRP A 59 13.42 -0.72 10.09
CA TRP A 59 14.19 -0.32 8.92
C TRP A 59 15.43 0.49 9.30
N LYS A 60 15.29 1.49 10.18
CA LYS A 60 16.41 2.35 10.58
C LYS A 60 17.47 1.61 11.42
N PHE A 61 17.03 0.77 12.34
CA PHE A 61 17.93 0.01 13.24
C PHE A 61 18.43 -1.30 12.63
N SER A 62 17.90 -1.74 11.48
CA SER A 62 18.42 -2.90 10.75
C SER A 62 19.91 -2.77 10.41
N TYR A 63 20.43 -1.55 10.25
CA TYR A 63 21.85 -1.30 10.05
C TYR A 63 22.70 -1.87 11.18
N VAL A 64 22.26 -1.74 12.44
CA VAL A 64 22.99 -2.29 13.60
C VAL A 64 23.01 -3.82 13.53
N LEU A 65 21.93 -4.43 13.06
CA LEU A 65 21.81 -5.88 12.96
C LEU A 65 22.68 -6.45 11.83
N PHE A 66 22.74 -5.78 10.68
CA PHE A 66 23.51 -6.25 9.52
C PHE A 66 24.98 -5.78 9.52
N TYR A 67 25.30 -4.67 10.18
CA TYR A 67 26.63 -4.05 10.18
C TYR A 67 27.12 -3.73 11.59
N PHE A 68 26.98 -4.69 12.51
CA PHE A 68 27.26 -4.51 13.94
C PHE A 68 28.67 -3.94 14.23
N SER A 69 29.74 -4.51 13.65
CA SER A 69 31.11 -4.02 13.88
C SER A 69 31.28 -2.55 13.44
N LYS A 70 30.74 -2.17 12.28
CA LYS A 70 30.77 -0.78 11.79
C LYS A 70 29.92 0.16 12.66
N ALA A 71 28.81 -0.33 13.21
CA ALA A 71 27.94 0.45 14.08
C ALA A 71 28.61 0.75 15.43
N VAL A 72 29.41 -0.18 15.97
CA VAL A 72 30.17 0.02 17.22
C VAL A 72 31.36 0.95 16.98
N GLU A 73 32.09 0.77 15.88
CA GLU A 73 33.25 1.61 15.53
C GLU A 73 32.85 3.06 15.23
N ASN A 74 31.71 3.27 14.57
CA ASN A 74 31.22 4.60 14.22
C ASN A 74 29.71 4.73 14.50
N PRO A 75 29.29 5.05 15.74
CA PRO A 75 27.88 5.12 16.12
C PRO A 75 27.07 6.15 15.31
N SER A 76 27.73 7.22 14.88
CA SER A 76 27.13 8.27 14.03
C SER A 76 26.66 7.72 12.68
N SER A 77 27.24 6.62 12.18
CA SER A 77 26.83 6.00 10.90
C SER A 77 25.37 5.52 10.91
N ILE A 78 24.80 5.20 12.08
CA ILE A 78 23.39 4.82 12.23
C ILE A 78 22.46 5.96 11.78
N LEU A 79 22.83 7.22 12.03
CA LEU A 79 22.02 8.38 11.65
C LEU A 79 22.03 8.62 10.14
N TYR A 80 23.16 8.40 9.48
CA TYR A 80 23.33 8.68 8.05
C TYR A 80 22.92 7.53 7.14
N PHE A 81 23.01 6.28 7.61
CA PHE A 81 22.68 5.12 6.79
C PHE A 81 21.16 4.96 6.64
N SER A 82 20.71 4.71 5.41
CA SER A 82 19.35 4.24 5.11
C SER A 82 19.37 2.71 5.17
N GLY A 83 18.41 2.07 5.85
CA GLY A 83 18.42 0.61 6.11
C GLY A 83 18.50 -0.30 4.87
N GLY A 84 18.45 0.28 3.66
CA GLY A 84 18.53 -0.45 2.40
C GLY A 84 17.35 -1.38 2.18
N GLU A 85 17.50 -2.26 1.20
CA GLU A 85 16.49 -3.26 0.83
C GLU A 85 16.34 -4.36 1.88
N ASN A 86 17.45 -4.89 2.40
CA ASN A 86 17.44 -5.90 3.46
C ASN A 86 16.72 -5.40 4.73
N GLY A 87 16.97 -4.14 5.12
CA GLY A 87 16.26 -3.52 6.23
C GLY A 87 14.77 -3.35 5.96
N ALA A 88 14.38 -3.07 4.71
CA ALA A 88 12.98 -2.93 4.33
C ALA A 88 12.26 -4.28 4.39
N MET A 89 12.89 -5.36 3.91
CA MET A 89 12.34 -6.72 4.04
C MET A 89 12.16 -7.12 5.51
N LEU A 90 13.13 -6.82 6.37
CA LEU A 90 13.04 -7.07 7.80
C LEU A 90 11.86 -6.30 8.44
N ALA A 91 11.68 -5.03 8.05
CA ALA A 91 10.57 -4.21 8.51
C ALA A 91 9.21 -4.79 8.08
N VAL A 92 9.08 -5.29 6.84
CA VAL A 92 7.86 -5.95 6.37
C VAL A 92 7.53 -7.18 7.23
N VAL A 93 8.51 -8.04 7.49
CA VAL A 93 8.30 -9.24 8.34
C VAL A 93 7.85 -8.83 9.75
N ALA A 94 8.53 -7.85 10.36
CA ALA A 94 8.19 -7.36 11.70
C ALA A 94 6.77 -6.78 11.76
N VAL A 95 6.37 -6.01 10.76
CA VAL A 95 5.02 -5.42 10.65
C VAL A 95 3.95 -6.50 10.48
N VAL A 96 4.17 -7.51 9.63
CA VAL A 96 3.21 -8.61 9.43
C VAL A 96 2.99 -9.38 10.74
N VAL A 97 4.06 -9.69 11.47
CA VAL A 97 3.99 -10.35 12.78
C VAL A 97 3.24 -9.47 13.78
N TYR A 98 3.57 -8.18 13.85
CA TYR A 98 2.92 -7.22 14.73
C TYR A 98 1.42 -7.08 14.46
N LEU A 99 1.03 -6.88 13.21
CA LEU A 99 -0.37 -6.75 12.79
C LEU A 99 -1.15 -8.01 13.13
N THR A 100 -0.62 -9.19 12.77
CA THR A 100 -1.30 -10.46 13.04
C THR A 100 -1.52 -10.69 14.53
N LYS A 101 -0.50 -10.44 15.36
CA LYS A 101 -0.61 -10.58 16.82
C LYS A 101 -1.58 -9.57 17.42
N THR A 102 -1.50 -8.31 17.00
CA THR A 102 -2.27 -7.21 17.60
C THR A 102 -3.74 -7.26 17.19
N VAL A 103 -4.04 -7.57 15.93
CA VAL A 103 -5.41 -7.75 15.43
C VAL A 103 -6.11 -8.89 16.18
N ARG A 104 -5.42 -10.03 16.37
CA ARG A 104 -5.94 -11.16 17.16
C ARG A 104 -6.13 -10.79 18.63
N LYS A 105 -5.13 -10.15 19.25
CA LYS A 105 -5.17 -9.78 20.68
C LYS A 105 -6.25 -8.74 21.00
N LYS A 106 -6.42 -7.73 20.14
CA LYS A 106 -7.42 -6.66 20.30
C LYS A 106 -8.79 -7.03 19.71
N ALA A 107 -8.95 -8.24 19.15
CA ALA A 107 -10.17 -8.71 18.48
C ALA A 107 -10.73 -7.72 17.44
N ILE A 108 -9.85 -7.00 16.74
CA ILE A 108 -10.27 -6.02 15.73
C ILE A 108 -10.79 -6.80 14.51
N PRO A 109 -12.00 -6.51 13.99
CA PRO A 109 -12.50 -7.20 12.82
C PRO A 109 -11.59 -6.97 11.61
N VAL A 110 -11.11 -8.06 11.01
CA VAL A 110 -10.09 -8.04 9.94
C VAL A 110 -10.54 -7.19 8.75
N HIS A 111 -11.84 -7.17 8.42
CA HIS A 111 -12.36 -6.39 7.30
C HIS A 111 -12.18 -4.88 7.50
N PHE A 112 -12.25 -4.35 8.73
CA PHE A 112 -11.96 -2.93 8.99
C PHE A 112 -10.48 -2.61 8.81
N VAL A 113 -9.60 -3.54 9.21
CA VAL A 113 -8.15 -3.39 9.01
C VAL A 113 -7.83 -3.45 7.52
N ALA A 114 -8.38 -4.42 6.79
CA ALA A 114 -8.22 -4.54 5.34
C ALA A 114 -8.75 -3.30 4.60
N LEU A 115 -9.93 -2.81 4.97
CA LEU A 115 -10.49 -1.58 4.42
C LEU A 115 -9.64 -0.36 4.71
N GLY A 116 -9.13 -0.23 5.94
CA GLY A 116 -8.20 0.83 6.33
C GLY A 116 -6.90 0.77 5.53
N MET A 117 -6.26 -0.40 5.44
CA MET A 117 -5.03 -0.57 4.68
C MET A 117 -5.23 -0.28 3.18
N ALA A 118 -6.29 -0.81 2.56
CA ALA A 118 -6.58 -0.58 1.15
C ALA A 118 -6.87 0.91 0.87
N THR A 119 -7.68 1.56 1.71
CA THR A 119 -8.01 2.98 1.59
C THR A 119 -6.76 3.85 1.76
N GLY A 120 -5.97 3.59 2.81
CA GLY A 120 -4.73 4.33 3.07
C GLY A 120 -3.71 4.17 1.95
N PHE A 121 -3.52 2.94 1.47
CA PHE A 121 -2.62 2.64 0.35
C PHE A 121 -3.04 3.37 -0.93
N LEU A 122 -4.31 3.29 -1.33
CA LEU A 122 -4.81 3.94 -2.54
C LEU A 122 -4.76 5.46 -2.44
N ALA A 123 -5.11 6.03 -1.30
CA ALA A 123 -5.06 7.48 -1.08
C ALA A 123 -3.61 8.00 -1.05
N ALA A 124 -2.71 7.30 -0.36
CA ALA A 124 -1.30 7.68 -0.35
C ALA A 124 -0.68 7.53 -1.74
N THR A 125 -0.94 6.43 -2.45
CA THR A 125 -0.43 6.23 -3.81
C THR A 125 -0.99 7.30 -4.75
N GLY A 126 -2.30 7.53 -4.75
CA GLY A 126 -2.92 8.54 -5.60
C GLY A 126 -2.40 9.95 -5.32
N ALA A 127 -2.24 10.32 -4.04
CA ALA A 127 -1.66 11.59 -3.65
C ALA A 127 -0.19 11.72 -4.10
N TYR A 128 0.61 10.66 -3.94
CA TYR A 128 2.01 10.67 -4.33
C TYR A 128 2.14 10.87 -5.84
N GLN A 129 1.38 10.11 -6.62
CA GLN A 129 1.40 10.22 -8.08
C GLN A 129 0.91 11.59 -8.55
N LEU A 130 -0.10 12.16 -7.90
CA LEU A 130 -0.57 13.52 -8.19
C LEU A 130 0.52 14.56 -7.92
N LEU A 131 1.21 14.45 -6.78
CA LEU A 131 2.33 15.34 -6.46
C LEU A 131 3.47 15.17 -7.46
N THR A 132 3.78 13.95 -7.89
CA THR A 132 4.80 13.69 -8.93
C THR A 132 4.43 14.32 -10.27
N VAL A 133 3.16 14.26 -10.70
CA VAL A 133 2.68 14.97 -11.92
C VAL A 133 2.95 16.47 -11.82
N VAL A 134 2.64 17.06 -10.67
CA VAL A 134 2.77 18.50 -10.44
C VAL A 134 4.24 18.93 -10.33
N LEU A 135 5.09 18.10 -9.73
CA LEU A 135 6.46 18.48 -9.36
C LEU A 135 7.53 18.07 -10.38
N GLU A 136 7.45 16.86 -10.95
CA GLU A 136 8.56 16.25 -11.67
C GLU A 136 8.39 16.29 -13.21
N GLN A 137 7.20 16.61 -13.73
CA GLN A 137 6.87 16.68 -15.18
C GLN A 137 7.32 15.48 -16.03
N SER A 138 7.74 14.37 -15.42
CA SER A 138 8.14 13.14 -16.09
C SER A 138 6.92 12.24 -16.32
N SER A 139 6.91 11.48 -17.43
CA SER A 139 5.86 10.53 -17.87
C SER A 139 4.43 10.83 -17.38
N MET A 140 3.89 11.98 -17.77
CA MET A 140 2.59 12.47 -17.31
C MET A 140 1.47 11.42 -17.49
N TRP A 141 1.52 10.60 -18.54
CA TRP A 141 0.50 9.60 -18.83
C TRP A 141 0.42 8.48 -17.79
N TYR A 142 1.55 7.90 -17.36
CA TYR A 142 1.57 6.86 -16.35
C TYR A 142 0.97 7.38 -15.04
N HIS A 143 1.44 8.54 -14.58
CA HIS A 143 1.01 9.10 -13.32
C HIS A 143 -0.46 9.51 -13.32
N VAL A 144 -0.96 10.14 -14.40
CA VAL A 144 -2.38 10.53 -14.52
C VAL A 144 -3.30 9.32 -14.51
N GLN A 145 -2.94 8.25 -15.24
CA GLN A 145 -3.72 7.00 -15.21
C GLN A 145 -3.72 6.37 -13.81
N GLN A 146 -2.58 6.38 -13.11
CA GLN A 146 -2.49 5.84 -11.76
C GLN A 146 -3.34 6.65 -10.77
N VAL A 147 -3.37 7.98 -10.88
CA VAL A 147 -4.26 8.84 -10.08
C VAL A 147 -5.73 8.49 -10.35
N ALA A 148 -6.11 8.35 -11.63
CA ALA A 148 -7.48 8.01 -12.01
C ALA A 148 -7.92 6.64 -11.46
N ILE A 149 -7.04 5.64 -11.52
CA ILE A 149 -7.28 4.30 -10.96
C ILE A 149 -7.41 4.39 -9.44
N CYS A 150 -6.49 5.05 -8.74
CA CYS A 150 -6.60 5.23 -7.30
C CYS A 150 -7.91 5.91 -6.90
N ALA A 151 -8.32 6.97 -7.61
CA ALA A 151 -9.58 7.66 -7.36
C ALA A 151 -10.80 6.76 -7.61
N PHE A 152 -10.82 6.02 -8.72
CA PHE A 152 -11.89 5.08 -9.04
C PHE A 152 -12.01 3.97 -7.98
N PHE A 153 -10.90 3.35 -7.57
CA PHE A 153 -10.92 2.30 -6.55
C PHE A 153 -11.26 2.84 -5.16
N LEU A 154 -10.84 4.06 -4.80
CA LEU A 154 -11.28 4.70 -3.55
C LEU A 154 -12.80 4.93 -3.55
N TRP A 155 -13.35 5.43 -4.65
CA TRP A 155 -14.78 5.60 -4.80
C TRP A 155 -15.53 4.26 -4.72
N TRP A 156 -15.02 3.22 -5.39
CA TRP A 156 -15.59 1.87 -5.33
C TRP A 156 -15.55 1.32 -3.90
N LEU A 157 -14.41 1.36 -3.22
CA LEU A 157 -14.30 0.92 -1.82
C LEU A 157 -15.24 1.71 -0.90
N HIS A 158 -15.44 3.01 -1.13
CA HIS A 158 -16.39 3.81 -0.36
C HIS A 158 -17.83 3.33 -0.53
N ARG A 159 -18.22 3.00 -1.76
CA ARG A 159 -19.56 2.49 -2.10
C ARG A 159 -19.78 1.05 -1.62
N ALA A 160 -18.75 0.21 -1.68
CA ALA A 160 -18.84 -1.21 -1.38
C ALA A 160 -18.51 -1.55 0.09
N LYS A 161 -18.11 -0.58 0.92
CA LYS A 161 -17.58 -0.82 2.29
C LYS A 161 -18.46 -1.70 3.18
N GLU A 162 -19.78 -1.63 3.03
CA GLU A 162 -20.73 -2.40 3.84
C GLU A 162 -20.79 -3.88 3.41
N GLY A 163 -20.52 -4.18 2.14
CA GLY A 163 -20.47 -5.55 1.60
C GLY A 163 -19.09 -6.22 1.70
N LEU A 164 -18.03 -5.46 2.02
CA LEU A 164 -16.64 -5.95 2.07
C LEU A 164 -16.29 -6.66 3.38
N ILE A 165 -17.19 -7.50 3.88
CA ILE A 165 -17.04 -8.20 5.17
C ILE A 165 -16.27 -9.51 5.01
N HIS A 166 -16.56 -10.26 3.94
CA HIS A 166 -16.00 -11.58 3.69
C HIS A 166 -14.88 -11.55 2.66
N LEU A 167 -13.96 -12.52 2.72
CA LEU A 167 -12.83 -12.63 1.79
C LEU A 167 -13.29 -12.65 0.32
N ALA A 168 -14.40 -13.34 0.02
CA ALA A 168 -14.96 -13.41 -1.34
C ALA A 168 -15.24 -12.03 -1.94
N ALA A 169 -15.77 -11.11 -1.13
CA ALA A 169 -16.10 -9.75 -1.56
C ALA A 169 -14.84 -8.93 -1.90
N TRP A 170 -13.69 -9.27 -1.30
CA TRP A 170 -12.40 -8.63 -1.59
C TRP A 170 -11.72 -9.14 -2.86
N LEU A 171 -12.03 -10.36 -3.33
CA LEU A 171 -11.36 -10.93 -4.48
C LEU A 171 -11.58 -10.11 -5.75
N ALA A 172 -12.82 -9.66 -5.99
CA ALA A 172 -13.16 -8.85 -7.17
C ALA A 172 -12.40 -7.50 -7.23
N PRO A 173 -12.49 -6.60 -6.22
CA PRO A 173 -11.78 -5.32 -6.29
C PRO A 173 -10.26 -5.48 -6.37
N VAL A 174 -9.67 -6.44 -5.65
CA VAL A 174 -8.22 -6.68 -5.70
C VAL A 174 -7.80 -7.20 -7.08
N MET A 175 -8.59 -8.11 -7.67
CA MET A 175 -8.32 -8.63 -9.01
C MET A 175 -8.40 -7.52 -10.06
N TRP A 176 -9.46 -6.72 -10.04
CA TRP A 176 -9.61 -5.61 -10.97
C TRP A 176 -8.49 -4.57 -10.83
N PHE A 177 -8.05 -4.29 -9.59
CA PHE A 177 -6.91 -3.42 -9.37
C PHE A 177 -5.63 -4.00 -10.00
N ALA A 178 -5.37 -5.30 -9.81
CA ALA A 178 -4.22 -5.97 -10.42
C ALA A 178 -4.25 -5.93 -11.95
N ILE A 179 -5.42 -6.16 -12.56
CA ILE A 179 -5.62 -6.03 -14.01
C ILE A 179 -5.34 -4.60 -14.48
N SER A 180 -5.82 -3.60 -13.74
CA SER A 180 -5.51 -2.19 -14.04
C SER A 180 -4.01 -1.91 -13.98
N GLN A 181 -3.27 -2.51 -13.05
CA GLN A 181 -1.81 -2.35 -13.00
C GLN A 181 -1.12 -2.96 -14.23
N VAL A 182 -1.56 -4.11 -14.74
CA VAL A 182 -1.02 -4.68 -15.99
C VAL A 182 -1.13 -3.67 -17.14
N TYR A 183 -2.28 -2.98 -17.25
CA TYR A 183 -2.52 -1.95 -18.25
C TYR A 183 -1.63 -0.71 -18.05
N VAL A 184 -1.60 -0.14 -16.85
CA VAL A 184 -0.85 1.11 -16.60
C VAL A 184 0.64 0.94 -16.80
N TYR A 185 1.18 -0.25 -16.48
CA TYR A 185 2.60 -0.54 -16.66
C TYR A 185 3.06 -0.51 -18.13
N PHE A 186 2.14 -0.52 -19.11
CA PHE A 186 2.52 -0.26 -20.50
C PHE A 186 3.07 1.16 -20.72
N PHE A 187 2.71 2.12 -19.87
CA PHE A 187 3.08 3.53 -19.99
C PHE A 187 4.29 3.92 -19.12
N VAL A 188 4.90 2.96 -18.42
CA VAL A 188 6.12 3.18 -17.65
C VAL A 188 7.30 3.45 -18.61
N PRO A 189 8.06 4.54 -18.44
CA PRO A 189 9.27 4.80 -19.22
C PRO A 189 10.31 3.69 -19.00
N ASN A 190 11.07 3.35 -20.04
CA ASN A 190 12.11 2.32 -19.98
C ASN A 190 11.59 0.93 -19.58
N ARG A 191 10.33 0.61 -19.93
CA ARG A 191 9.77 -0.74 -19.74
C ARG A 191 10.54 -1.76 -20.57
N GLU A 192 11.20 -2.71 -19.91
CA GLU A 192 11.83 -3.86 -20.55
C GLU A 192 10.81 -5.00 -20.72
N ALA A 193 10.57 -5.40 -21.97
CA ALA A 193 9.72 -6.53 -22.27
C ALA A 193 10.50 -7.84 -22.08
N VAL A 194 9.97 -8.75 -21.26
CA VAL A 194 10.60 -10.04 -20.93
C VAL A 194 9.94 -11.17 -21.70
N PHE A 195 8.60 -11.22 -21.74
CA PHE A 195 7.87 -12.31 -22.39
C PHE A 195 6.59 -11.81 -23.08
N ALA A 196 6.39 -12.18 -24.34
CA ALA A 196 5.22 -11.82 -25.14
C ALA A 196 4.88 -10.30 -25.13
N GLY A 197 5.89 -9.44 -25.05
CA GLY A 197 5.74 -7.98 -24.98
C GLY A 197 5.42 -7.41 -23.59
N LEU A 198 5.25 -8.27 -22.58
CA LEU A 198 5.00 -7.92 -21.18
C LEU A 198 6.30 -7.83 -20.39
N SER A 199 6.38 -6.86 -19.47
CA SER A 199 7.47 -6.75 -18.49
C SER A 199 7.32 -7.76 -17.35
N GLY A 200 8.39 -7.96 -16.57
CA GLY A 200 8.36 -8.80 -15.36
C GLY A 200 7.27 -8.36 -14.37
N ASP A 201 7.12 -7.06 -14.15
CA ASP A 201 6.08 -6.51 -13.26
C ASP A 201 4.68 -6.82 -13.78
N GLN A 202 4.46 -6.67 -15.09
CA GLN A 202 3.17 -6.98 -15.72
C GLN A 202 2.82 -8.48 -15.58
N LEU A 203 3.80 -9.36 -15.78
CA LEU A 203 3.61 -10.81 -15.59
C LEU A 203 3.26 -11.14 -14.15
N MET A 204 3.88 -10.48 -13.17
CA MET A 204 3.58 -10.68 -11.76
C MET A 204 2.14 -10.25 -11.42
N TYR A 205 1.71 -9.07 -11.85
CA TYR A 205 0.32 -8.62 -11.67
C TYR A 205 -0.68 -9.51 -12.39
N TYR A 206 -0.35 -9.98 -13.60
CA TYR A 206 -1.18 -10.89 -14.37
C TYR A 206 -1.33 -12.25 -13.69
N ALA A 207 -0.24 -12.86 -13.24
CA ALA A 207 -0.26 -14.11 -12.49
C ALA A 207 -1.06 -13.97 -11.19
N PHE A 208 -0.91 -12.83 -10.50
CA PHE A 208 -1.69 -12.53 -9.30
C PHE A 208 -3.19 -12.39 -9.60
N ALA A 209 -3.56 -11.72 -10.69
CA ALA A 209 -4.95 -11.61 -11.13
C ALA A 209 -5.56 -13.00 -11.46
N LEU A 210 -4.81 -13.88 -12.13
CA LEU A 210 -5.24 -15.25 -12.41
C LEU A 210 -5.43 -16.08 -11.13
N LEU A 211 -4.53 -15.92 -10.15
CA LEU A 211 -4.66 -16.57 -8.85
C LEU A 211 -5.93 -16.10 -8.11
N LEU A 212 -6.22 -14.79 -8.14
CA LEU A 212 -7.45 -14.26 -7.55
C LEU A 212 -8.71 -14.74 -8.26
N LEU A 213 -8.68 -14.87 -9.58
CA LEU A 213 -9.77 -15.45 -10.36
C LEU A 213 -9.98 -16.94 -10.03
N PHE A 214 -8.89 -17.69 -9.87
CA PHE A 214 -8.97 -19.09 -9.45
C PHE A 214 -9.59 -19.21 -8.05
N LEU A 215 -9.15 -18.37 -7.11
CA LEU A 215 -9.71 -18.33 -5.76
C LEU A 215 -11.18 -17.91 -5.76
N SER A 216 -11.58 -16.95 -6.58
CA SER A 216 -12.97 -16.46 -6.61
C SER A 216 -13.95 -17.53 -7.09
N ARG A 217 -13.51 -18.44 -7.97
CA ARG A 217 -14.31 -19.62 -8.37
C ARG A 217 -14.39 -20.69 -7.28
N ARG A 218 -13.44 -20.74 -6.36
CA ARG A 218 -13.35 -21.76 -5.29
C ARG A 218 -14.06 -21.33 -4.01
N VAL A 219 -14.09 -20.04 -3.72
CA VAL A 219 -14.77 -19.50 -2.55
C VAL A 219 -16.26 -19.38 -2.87
N LYS A 220 -17.07 -20.33 -2.38
CA LYS A 220 -18.54 -20.20 -2.45
C LYS A 220 -18.98 -18.93 -1.71
N PRO A 221 -19.86 -18.09 -2.27
CA PRO A 221 -20.51 -17.05 -1.50
C PRO A 221 -21.33 -17.72 -0.39
N LEU A 222 -20.94 -17.47 0.86
CA LEU A 222 -21.74 -17.84 2.03
C LEU A 222 -22.99 -16.96 2.02
N GLY A 223 -24.07 -17.43 1.39
CA GLY A 223 -25.34 -16.72 1.36
C GLY A 223 -26.13 -16.75 0.04
N GLY A 224 -25.87 -17.71 -0.86
CA GLY A 224 -26.84 -18.03 -1.91
C GLY A 224 -27.78 -19.11 -1.41
N THR A 225 -28.99 -18.72 -1.00
CA THR A 225 -30.10 -19.66 -0.90
C THR A 225 -30.23 -20.40 -2.23
N THR A 226 -30.30 -21.72 -2.14
CA THR A 226 -30.73 -22.60 -3.21
C THR A 226 -32.16 -22.24 -3.60
N ASP A 227 -32.32 -21.35 -4.57
CA ASP A 227 -33.55 -21.19 -5.34
C ASP A 227 -33.36 -21.79 -6.74
N GLU A 228 -32.89 -23.04 -6.77
CA GLU A 228 -33.03 -23.95 -7.93
C GLU A 228 -33.76 -25.22 -7.47
N GLU A 229 -34.88 -25.04 -6.78
CA GLU A 229 -35.96 -26.02 -6.71
C GLU A 229 -37.29 -25.27 -6.98
N ALA A 230 -37.59 -25.05 -8.26
CA ALA A 230 -38.94 -25.02 -8.84
C ALA A 230 -38.94 -24.29 -10.19
N SER A 231 -38.83 -25.05 -11.29
CA SER A 231 -39.69 -24.99 -12.50
C SER A 231 -39.00 -25.65 -13.68
#